data_AF-A0AAP4UD59-F1
#
_entry.id   AF-A0AAP4UD59-F1
#
_cell.length_a   1.000
_cell.length_b   1.000
_cell.length_c   1.000
_cell.angle_alpha   90.00
_cell.angle_beta   90.00
_cell.angle_gamma   90.00
#
_symmetry.space_group_name_H-M   'P 1'
#
loop_
_entity.id
_entity.type
_entity.pdbx_description
1 polymer ?
#
loop_
_entity_poly.entity_id
_entity_poly.type
_entity_poly.pdbx_seq_one_letter_code
_entity_poly.pdbx_strand_id
1 'polypeptide(L)'
;MIKYKCRPAIHTKIVCEYCERINFPLPAEYAHFKYLSDEELISFNTITNLLNFIEKNTNNPFFFVDFVQFFNQRIEEFTRIDLSSNVSNASKLIAFTQFYNQVSDLNWTNTETADSVGLIAKRSQQSLASKYDDLFIYASMMYVLKFSESNKSDIIIELPFGRSFYGYNVDLLENVKFNCQSFSVFVKKDERDKVLVNALIPRKISNLERVNAAANSISPADLSLVALANMLGMSSRSLQREVKIEGFCVKDIIKKTKANAIIYILNKNNGNIKVTAYECGFNNLSVFSRQFSNTVGCCPTEYVKRQNII
;
A
#
# COMPACT_ATOMS: atom_id res chain seq x y z
N MET A 1 -0.53 18.41 14.02
CA MET A 1 -1.00 17.05 13.67
C MET A 1 -0.97 16.86 12.17
N ILE A 2 -0.21 15.88 11.71
CA ILE A 2 0.07 15.62 10.31
C ILE A 2 -1.09 14.80 9.71
N LYS A 3 -1.70 15.29 8.61
CA LYS A 3 -2.86 14.65 7.95
C LYS A 3 -2.48 13.68 6.80
N TYR A 4 -1.21 13.27 6.75
CA TYR A 4 -0.68 12.41 5.69
C TYR A 4 -1.14 10.97 5.88
N LYS A 5 -1.98 10.46 4.97
CA LYS A 5 -2.50 9.09 5.03
C LYS A 5 -1.46 8.08 4.55
N CYS A 6 -1.35 6.96 5.24
CA CYS A 6 -0.44 5.89 4.86
C CYS A 6 -1.10 4.51 4.82
N ARG A 7 -0.43 3.59 4.15
CA ARG A 7 -0.75 2.16 4.10
C ARG A 7 0.55 1.35 3.94
N PRO A 8 0.52 0.03 4.16
CA PRO A 8 1.71 -0.81 4.01
C PRO A 8 2.18 -0.88 2.55
N ALA A 9 3.49 -0.95 2.36
CA ALA A 9 4.16 -0.94 1.06
C ALA A 9 3.84 -2.18 0.21
N ILE A 10 3.45 -3.29 0.83
CA ILE A 10 3.14 -4.54 0.11
C ILE A 10 2.23 -4.33 -1.09
N HIS A 11 1.23 -3.47 -0.98
CA HIS A 11 0.26 -3.22 -2.05
C HIS A 11 0.92 -2.67 -3.31
N THR A 12 1.76 -1.65 -3.16
CA THR A 12 2.53 -1.08 -4.27
C THR A 12 3.58 -2.06 -4.75
N LYS A 13 4.22 -2.79 -3.83
CA LYS A 13 5.26 -3.77 -4.14
C LYS A 13 4.76 -4.91 -5.02
N ILE A 14 3.58 -5.48 -4.73
CA ILE A 14 2.94 -6.50 -5.59
C ILE A 14 2.71 -5.94 -7.00
N VAL A 15 2.30 -4.66 -7.13
CA VAL A 15 2.14 -4.04 -8.45
C VAL A 15 3.48 -3.88 -9.17
N CYS A 16 4.55 -3.51 -8.45
CA CYS A 16 5.89 -3.43 -9.02
C CYS A 16 6.40 -4.80 -9.51
N GLU A 17 6.27 -5.84 -8.69
CA GLU A 17 6.65 -7.21 -9.02
C GLU A 17 5.83 -7.77 -10.21
N TYR A 18 4.54 -7.44 -10.27
CA TYR A 18 3.69 -7.77 -11.41
C TYR A 18 4.22 -7.13 -12.70
N CYS A 19 4.56 -5.84 -12.65
CA CYS A 19 5.13 -5.13 -13.81
C CYS A 19 6.44 -5.75 -14.27
N GLU A 20 7.33 -6.12 -13.34
CA GLU A 20 8.57 -6.82 -13.68
C GLU A 20 8.29 -8.15 -14.39
N ARG A 21 7.33 -8.94 -13.89
CA ARG A 21 6.97 -10.23 -14.50
C ARG A 21 6.43 -10.09 -15.92
N ILE A 22 5.67 -9.03 -16.20
CA ILE A 22 5.13 -8.77 -17.55
C ILE A 22 6.05 -7.89 -18.41
N ASN A 23 7.26 -7.58 -17.94
CA ASN A 23 8.21 -6.65 -18.58
C ASN A 23 7.61 -5.27 -18.89
N PHE A 24 6.72 -4.77 -18.02
CA PHE A 24 6.15 -3.44 -18.12
C PHE A 24 7.09 -2.40 -17.50
N PRO A 25 7.52 -1.37 -18.25
CA PRO A 25 8.46 -0.37 -17.75
C PRO A 25 7.80 0.55 -16.72
N LEU A 26 8.37 0.59 -15.52
CA LEU A 26 7.94 1.50 -14.46
C LEU A 26 8.70 2.83 -14.49
N PRO A 27 8.06 3.94 -14.11
CA PRO A 27 8.77 5.19 -13.86
C PRO A 27 9.82 5.00 -12.76
N ALA A 28 10.96 5.70 -12.89
CA ALA A 28 12.11 5.50 -12.01
C ALA A 28 11.78 5.78 -10.54
N GLU A 29 10.84 6.67 -10.26
CA GLU A 29 10.37 6.99 -8.90
C GLU A 29 9.65 5.83 -8.19
N TYR A 30 9.30 4.75 -8.90
CA TYR A 30 8.71 3.55 -8.30
C TYR A 30 9.71 2.40 -8.07
N ALA A 31 10.93 2.51 -8.61
CA ALA A 31 11.91 1.42 -8.61
C ALA A 31 12.33 1.00 -7.20
N HIS A 32 12.27 1.91 -6.21
CA HIS A 32 12.68 1.62 -4.84
C HIS A 32 11.62 0.87 -4.02
N PHE A 33 10.33 0.90 -4.41
CA PHE A 33 9.26 0.33 -3.58
C PHE A 33 9.37 -1.19 -3.39
N LYS A 34 9.88 -1.93 -4.38
CA LYS A 34 10.06 -3.39 -4.27
C LYS A 34 11.05 -3.81 -3.18
N TYR A 35 11.86 -2.86 -2.71
CA TYR A 35 12.87 -3.06 -1.67
C TYR A 35 12.40 -2.70 -0.27
N LEU A 36 11.19 -2.15 -0.11
CA LEU A 36 10.62 -1.94 1.21
C LEU A 36 10.17 -3.27 1.82
N SER A 37 10.18 -3.32 3.15
CA SER A 37 9.48 -4.40 3.86
C SER A 37 7.97 -4.27 3.61
N ASP A 38 7.26 -5.39 3.68
CA ASP A 38 5.84 -5.42 3.34
C ASP A 38 5.00 -4.53 4.29
N GLU A 39 5.43 -4.42 5.56
CA GLU A 39 4.81 -3.60 6.60
C GLU A 39 5.24 -2.13 6.61
N GLU A 40 6.31 -1.76 5.90
CA GLU A 40 6.75 -0.36 5.88
C GLU A 40 5.64 0.53 5.34
N LEU A 41 5.33 1.59 6.08
CA LEU A 41 4.29 2.52 5.68
C LEU A 41 4.80 3.40 4.54
N ILE A 42 3.92 3.66 3.56
CA ILE A 42 4.13 4.59 2.45
C ILE A 42 2.86 5.40 2.21
N SER A 43 2.86 6.29 1.21
CA SER A 43 1.70 7.08 0.82
C SER A 43 0.53 6.18 0.51
N PHE A 44 -0.63 6.55 1.04
CA PHE A 44 -1.90 5.91 0.73
C PHE A 44 -2.17 5.84 -0.79
N ASN A 45 -1.83 6.91 -1.51
CA ASN A 45 -2.15 7.07 -2.93
C ASN A 45 -1.12 6.43 -3.88
N THR A 46 0.02 5.91 -3.39
CA THR A 46 1.07 5.40 -4.27
C THR A 46 0.55 4.29 -5.19
N ILE A 47 -0.18 3.32 -4.64
CA ILE A 47 -0.74 2.20 -5.41
C ILE A 47 -1.74 2.68 -6.47
N THR A 48 -2.66 3.60 -6.12
CA THR A 48 -3.69 4.05 -7.06
C THR A 48 -3.08 4.89 -8.17
N ASN A 49 -2.08 5.73 -7.87
CA ASN A 49 -1.32 6.46 -8.87
C ASN A 49 -0.58 5.51 -9.83
N LEU A 50 0.02 4.45 -9.29
CA LEU A 50 0.73 3.45 -10.08
C LEU A 50 -0.22 2.65 -10.99
N LEU A 51 -1.36 2.19 -10.48
CA LEU A 51 -2.36 1.48 -11.27
C LEU A 51 -2.95 2.37 -12.37
N ASN A 52 -3.22 3.64 -12.07
CA ASN A 52 -3.64 4.63 -13.09
C ASN A 52 -2.54 4.90 -14.13
N PHE A 53 -1.27 4.90 -13.74
CA PHE A 53 -0.16 5.00 -14.68
C PHE A 53 -0.13 3.79 -15.62
N ILE A 54 -0.25 2.58 -15.08
CA ILE A 54 -0.26 1.34 -15.88
C ILE A 54 -1.42 1.38 -16.87
N GLU A 55 -2.64 1.69 -16.41
CA GLU A 55 -3.82 1.77 -17.26
C GLU A 55 -3.65 2.70 -18.46
N LYS A 56 -3.01 3.86 -18.25
CA LYS A 56 -2.77 4.85 -19.31
C LYS A 56 -1.70 4.45 -20.32
N ASN A 57 -0.82 3.52 -19.97
CA ASN A 57 0.37 3.18 -20.74
C ASN A 57 0.41 1.71 -21.19
N THR A 58 -0.62 0.92 -20.85
CA THR A 58 -0.74 -0.48 -21.27
C THR A 58 -1.67 -0.61 -22.48
N ASN A 59 -1.38 -1.57 -23.34
CA ASN A 59 -2.29 -1.99 -24.42
C ASN A 59 -3.32 -3.03 -23.96
N ASN A 60 -3.20 -3.54 -22.73
CA ASN A 60 -4.11 -4.54 -22.16
C ASN A 60 -5.21 -3.85 -21.33
N PRO A 61 -6.45 -3.72 -21.83
CA PRO A 61 -7.55 -3.09 -21.08
C PRO A 61 -7.98 -3.90 -19.85
N PHE A 62 -7.58 -5.18 -19.77
CA PHE A 62 -7.90 -6.11 -18.68
C PHE A 62 -6.71 -6.34 -17.73
N PHE A 63 -5.66 -5.50 -17.77
CA PHE A 63 -4.45 -5.74 -16.97
C PHE A 63 -4.72 -5.92 -15.47
N PHE A 64 -5.78 -5.29 -14.93
CA PHE A 64 -6.13 -5.42 -13.53
C PHE A 64 -6.72 -6.79 -13.21
N VAL A 65 -7.46 -7.41 -14.15
CA VAL A 65 -7.94 -8.80 -14.05
C VAL A 65 -6.76 -9.75 -13.87
N ASP A 66 -5.75 -9.58 -14.71
CA ASP A 66 -4.53 -10.38 -14.67
C ASP A 66 -3.78 -10.14 -13.35
N PHE A 67 -3.65 -8.89 -12.93
CA PHE A 67 -3.02 -8.51 -11.66
C PHE A 67 -3.71 -9.13 -10.44
N VAL A 68 -5.03 -9.26 -10.42
CA VAL A 68 -5.76 -9.83 -9.26
C VAL A 68 -5.31 -11.25 -8.93
N GLN A 69 -4.94 -12.05 -9.94
CA GLN A 69 -4.44 -13.42 -9.73
C GLN A 69 -3.14 -13.43 -8.91
N PHE A 70 -2.26 -12.44 -9.11
CA PHE A 70 -1.03 -12.24 -8.37
C PHE A 70 -1.26 -11.69 -6.97
N PHE A 71 -2.16 -10.72 -6.90
CA PHE A 71 -2.50 -10.01 -5.69
C PHE A 71 -2.99 -10.94 -4.58
N ASN A 72 -3.90 -11.86 -4.92
CA ASN A 72 -4.55 -12.72 -3.93
C ASN A 72 -3.56 -13.63 -3.17
N GLN A 73 -2.54 -14.16 -3.84
CA GLN A 73 -1.54 -15.05 -3.22
C GLN A 73 -0.73 -14.35 -2.11
N ARG A 74 -0.49 -13.05 -2.25
CA ARG A 74 0.32 -12.27 -1.30
C ARG A 74 -0.49 -11.68 -0.15
N ILE A 75 -1.78 -11.41 -0.37
CA ILE A 75 -2.66 -10.89 0.67
C ILE A 75 -2.94 -11.91 1.76
N GLU A 76 -3.08 -13.20 1.41
CA GLU A 76 -3.23 -14.26 2.42
C GLU A 76 -2.04 -14.28 3.39
N GLU A 77 -0.82 -14.33 2.84
CA GLU A 77 0.42 -14.36 3.61
C GLU A 77 0.61 -13.09 4.47
N PHE A 78 0.28 -11.92 3.93
CA PHE A 78 0.42 -10.65 4.62
C PHE A 78 -0.55 -10.47 5.76
N THR A 79 -1.83 -10.81 5.54
CA THR A 79 -2.88 -10.60 6.53
C THR A 79 -2.88 -11.67 7.62
N ARG A 80 -2.40 -12.89 7.29
CA ARG A 80 -2.39 -14.06 8.19
C ARG A 80 -3.74 -14.37 8.81
N ILE A 81 -4.82 -14.03 8.11
CA ILE A 81 -6.18 -14.31 8.53
C ILE A 81 -6.47 -15.78 8.29
N ASP A 82 -7.17 -16.43 9.23
CA ASP A 82 -7.62 -17.80 9.05
C ASP A 82 -8.76 -17.87 8.03
N LEU A 83 -8.43 -18.33 6.81
CA LEU A 83 -9.37 -18.54 5.71
C LEU A 83 -9.93 -19.98 5.64
N SER A 84 -9.68 -20.81 6.67
CA SER A 84 -10.16 -22.19 6.73
C SER A 84 -11.69 -22.27 6.67
N SER A 85 -12.21 -23.46 6.35
CA SER A 85 -13.66 -23.71 6.33
C SER A 85 -14.30 -23.61 7.72
N ASN A 86 -13.49 -23.72 8.79
CA ASN A 86 -13.97 -23.68 10.18
C ASN A 86 -14.36 -22.26 10.61
N VAL A 87 -13.75 -21.24 10.00
CA VAL A 87 -14.06 -19.83 10.26
C VAL A 87 -15.21 -19.37 9.35
N SER A 88 -16.21 -18.71 9.94
CA SER A 88 -17.34 -18.12 9.21
C SER A 88 -16.87 -16.97 8.30
N ASN A 89 -17.64 -16.68 7.25
CA ASN A 89 -17.34 -15.54 6.39
C ASN A 89 -17.49 -14.20 7.13
N ALA A 90 -18.40 -14.12 8.10
CA ALA A 90 -18.54 -12.95 8.97
C ALA A 90 -17.26 -12.71 9.79
N SER A 91 -16.71 -13.76 10.42
CA SER A 91 -15.45 -13.68 11.16
C SER A 91 -14.26 -13.27 10.27
N LYS A 92 -14.19 -13.80 9.04
CA LYS A 92 -13.14 -13.42 8.06
C LYS A 92 -13.22 -11.95 7.67
N LEU A 93 -14.43 -11.44 7.42
CA LEU A 93 -14.64 -10.02 7.08
C LEU A 93 -14.20 -9.10 8.23
N ILE A 94 -14.55 -9.43 9.47
CA ILE A 94 -14.13 -8.67 10.65
C ILE A 94 -12.60 -8.70 10.77
N ALA A 95 -11.98 -9.88 10.73
CA ALA A 95 -10.54 -10.03 10.87
C ALA A 95 -9.79 -9.22 9.81
N PHE A 96 -10.25 -9.25 8.56
CA PHE A 96 -9.69 -8.46 7.47
C PHE A 96 -9.80 -6.96 7.72
N THR A 97 -11.00 -6.49 8.06
CA THR A 97 -11.24 -5.07 8.29
C THR A 97 -10.41 -4.56 9.47
N GLN A 98 -10.32 -5.35 10.54
CA GLN A 98 -9.53 -5.03 11.72
C GLN A 98 -8.04 -4.98 11.43
N PHE A 99 -7.50 -5.97 10.70
CA PHE A 99 -6.10 -5.99 10.30
C PHE A 99 -5.72 -4.69 9.57
N TYR A 100 -6.49 -4.30 8.56
CA TYR A 100 -6.22 -3.09 7.79
C TYR A 100 -6.37 -1.81 8.61
N ASN A 101 -7.30 -1.76 9.56
CA ASN A 101 -7.42 -0.64 10.51
C ASN A 101 -6.23 -0.52 11.49
N GLN A 102 -5.39 -1.56 11.64
CA GLN A 102 -4.17 -1.50 12.44
C GLN A 102 -2.96 -1.00 11.65
N VAL A 103 -2.94 -1.21 10.34
CA VAL A 103 -1.75 -1.01 9.50
C VAL A 103 -1.91 0.12 8.47
N SER A 104 -3.02 0.85 8.47
CA SER A 104 -3.29 1.89 7.48
C SER A 104 -4.26 2.98 7.97
N ASP A 105 -4.31 4.10 7.24
CA ASP A 105 -5.32 5.14 7.38
C ASP A 105 -6.53 4.92 6.45
N LEU A 106 -6.87 3.66 6.19
CA LEU A 106 -8.11 3.31 5.48
C LEU A 106 -9.30 3.79 6.32
N ASN A 107 -10.25 4.48 5.68
CA ASN A 107 -11.46 4.96 6.35
C ASN A 107 -12.53 3.86 6.35
N TRP A 108 -12.18 2.70 6.91
CA TRP A 108 -13.04 1.52 6.97
C TRP A 108 -13.67 1.41 8.35
N THR A 109 -14.97 1.20 8.35
CA THR A 109 -15.74 0.99 9.58
C THR A 109 -16.38 -0.38 9.56
N ASN A 110 -16.34 -1.06 10.72
CA ASN A 110 -17.13 -2.25 10.95
C ASN A 110 -18.54 -1.85 11.39
N THR A 111 -19.54 -2.53 10.84
CA THR A 111 -20.93 -2.47 11.32
C THR A 111 -21.39 -3.88 11.65
N GLU A 112 -22.16 -4.02 12.71
CA GLU A 112 -22.70 -5.30 13.13
C GLU A 112 -24.19 -5.14 13.46
N THR A 113 -25.01 -6.05 12.94
CA THR A 113 -26.42 -6.20 13.28
C THR A 113 -26.65 -7.57 13.92
N ALA A 114 -27.90 -7.87 14.28
CA ALA A 114 -28.25 -9.21 14.79
C ALA A 114 -27.89 -10.31 13.77
N ASP A 115 -28.08 -10.05 12.48
CA ASP A 115 -28.02 -11.07 11.43
C ASP A 115 -26.83 -10.92 10.47
N SER A 116 -26.06 -9.83 10.54
CA SER A 116 -24.99 -9.56 9.59
C SER A 116 -23.84 -8.75 10.17
N VAL A 117 -22.70 -8.80 9.49
CA VAL A 117 -21.56 -7.93 9.73
C VAL A 117 -21.16 -7.25 8.44
N GLY A 118 -20.59 -6.06 8.52
CA GLY A 118 -20.27 -5.26 7.34
C GLY A 118 -18.99 -4.47 7.46
N LEU A 119 -18.27 -4.39 6.33
CA LEU A 119 -17.22 -3.42 6.07
C LEU A 119 -17.86 -2.27 5.29
N ILE A 120 -17.67 -1.04 5.75
CA ILE A 120 -18.08 0.17 5.04
C ILE A 120 -16.85 1.06 4.82
N ALA A 121 -16.57 1.37 3.56
CA ALA A 121 -15.47 2.23 3.15
C ALA A 121 -16.01 3.48 2.45
N LYS A 122 -15.96 4.62 3.15
CA LYS A 122 -16.44 5.90 2.59
C LYS A 122 -15.57 6.37 1.43
N ARG A 123 -16.15 7.09 0.48
CA ARG A 123 -15.44 7.70 -0.66
C ARG A 123 -15.55 9.23 -0.67
N SER A 124 -14.54 9.86 -1.25
CA SER A 124 -14.65 11.23 -1.75
C SER A 124 -15.63 11.29 -2.92
N GLN A 125 -15.91 12.50 -3.39
CA GLN A 125 -16.67 12.71 -4.63
C GLN A 125 -16.01 11.95 -5.80
N GLN A 126 -16.83 11.52 -6.75
CA GLN A 126 -16.40 10.70 -7.90
C GLN A 126 -15.22 11.30 -8.67
N SER A 127 -15.15 12.63 -8.79
CA SER A 127 -14.06 13.35 -9.48
C SER A 127 -12.69 13.22 -8.80
N LEU A 128 -12.66 12.85 -7.52
CA LEU A 128 -11.45 12.68 -6.71
C LEU A 128 -11.24 11.22 -6.29
N ALA A 129 -12.17 10.32 -6.59
CA ALA A 129 -12.08 8.91 -6.21
C ALA A 129 -11.31 8.13 -7.28
N SER A 130 -10.54 7.12 -6.85
CA SER A 130 -9.96 6.15 -7.76
C SER A 130 -10.81 4.88 -7.77
N LYS A 131 -11.17 4.38 -8.94
CA LYS A 131 -11.81 3.05 -9.06
C LYS A 131 -10.98 1.94 -8.45
N TYR A 132 -9.65 2.09 -8.43
CA TYR A 132 -8.75 1.11 -7.83
C TYR A 132 -8.88 1.02 -6.31
N ASP A 133 -9.40 2.05 -5.63
CA ASP A 133 -9.73 1.93 -4.20
C ASP A 133 -10.89 0.93 -3.97
N ASP A 134 -11.84 0.87 -4.89
CA ASP A 134 -12.97 -0.06 -4.83
C ASP A 134 -12.58 -1.45 -5.33
N LEU A 135 -11.92 -1.51 -6.50
CA LEU A 135 -11.52 -2.77 -7.13
C LEU A 135 -10.54 -3.57 -6.26
N PHE A 136 -9.67 -2.89 -5.52
CA PHE A 136 -8.77 -3.54 -4.56
C PHE A 136 -9.55 -4.23 -3.43
N ILE A 137 -10.53 -3.55 -2.84
CA ILE A 137 -11.35 -4.13 -1.77
C ILE A 137 -12.19 -5.26 -2.33
N TYR A 138 -12.83 -5.05 -3.48
CA TYR A 138 -13.61 -6.07 -4.17
C TYR A 138 -12.80 -7.35 -4.38
N ALA A 139 -11.64 -7.26 -5.03
CA ALA A 139 -10.77 -8.41 -5.28
C ALA A 139 -10.37 -9.12 -3.97
N SER A 140 -10.03 -8.36 -2.94
CA SER A 140 -9.72 -8.91 -1.62
C SER A 140 -10.90 -9.67 -1.02
N MET A 141 -12.13 -9.15 -1.15
CA MET A 141 -13.33 -9.76 -0.59
C MET A 141 -13.76 -11.02 -1.32
N MET A 142 -13.66 -11.03 -2.65
CA MET A 142 -13.92 -12.23 -3.45
C MET A 142 -13.03 -13.39 -3.00
N TYR A 143 -11.77 -13.08 -2.71
CA TYR A 143 -10.79 -14.05 -2.22
C TYR A 143 -11.03 -14.46 -0.75
N VAL A 144 -11.07 -13.50 0.16
CA VAL A 144 -11.19 -13.73 1.62
C VAL A 144 -12.48 -14.46 1.98
N LEU A 145 -13.59 -14.13 1.32
CA LEU A 145 -14.90 -14.74 1.59
C LEU A 145 -15.13 -16.02 0.79
N LYS A 146 -14.17 -16.43 -0.05
CA LYS A 146 -14.30 -17.52 -1.02
C LYS A 146 -15.62 -17.41 -1.77
N PHE A 147 -15.85 -16.23 -2.36
CA PHE A 147 -17.11 -15.93 -3.02
C PHE A 147 -17.37 -16.95 -4.12
N SER A 148 -18.59 -17.49 -4.15
CA SER A 148 -19.03 -18.50 -5.09
C SER A 148 -20.55 -18.55 -5.18
N GLU A 149 -21.05 -19.30 -6.16
CA GLU A 149 -22.49 -19.54 -6.33
C GLU A 149 -23.20 -20.06 -5.07
N SER A 150 -22.51 -20.81 -4.21
CA SER A 150 -23.11 -21.38 -2.99
C SER A 150 -23.31 -20.37 -1.85
N ASN A 151 -22.58 -19.25 -1.83
CA ASN A 151 -22.66 -18.25 -0.75
C ASN A 151 -23.04 -16.84 -1.23
N LYS A 152 -23.29 -16.65 -2.53
CA LYS A 152 -23.62 -15.33 -3.11
C LYS A 152 -24.85 -14.67 -2.49
N SER A 153 -25.83 -15.45 -2.02
CA SER A 153 -27.04 -14.91 -1.38
C SER A 153 -26.78 -14.34 0.01
N ASP A 154 -25.69 -14.76 0.65
CA ASP A 154 -25.31 -14.34 2.00
C ASP A 154 -24.33 -13.17 2.00
N ILE A 155 -23.89 -12.72 0.81
CA ILE A 155 -22.91 -11.66 0.62
C ILE A 155 -23.52 -10.55 -0.24
N ILE A 156 -23.61 -9.35 0.31
CA ILE A 156 -24.04 -8.15 -0.40
C ILE A 156 -22.83 -7.26 -0.61
N ILE A 157 -22.53 -6.91 -1.86
CA ILE A 157 -21.48 -5.95 -2.20
C ILE A 157 -22.13 -4.72 -2.85
N GLU A 158 -21.72 -3.55 -2.40
CA GLU A 158 -22.23 -2.26 -2.84
C GLU A 158 -21.06 -1.38 -3.27
N LEU A 159 -21.20 -0.76 -4.43
CA LEU A 159 -20.23 0.13 -5.06
C LEU A 159 -20.78 1.56 -5.07
N PRO A 160 -19.94 2.56 -4.73
CA PRO A 160 -20.40 3.93 -4.56
C PRO A 160 -20.81 4.59 -5.88
N PHE A 161 -20.15 4.21 -6.98
CA PHE A 161 -20.35 4.84 -8.29
C PHE A 161 -21.01 3.88 -9.28
N GLY A 162 -21.46 4.43 -10.41
CA GLY A 162 -22.07 3.67 -11.51
C GLY A 162 -21.07 2.83 -12.31
N ARG A 163 -21.57 1.88 -13.11
CA ARG A 163 -20.77 0.96 -13.92
C ARG A 163 -19.69 1.65 -14.76
N SER A 164 -20.04 2.75 -15.44
CA SER A 164 -19.12 3.49 -16.31
C SER A 164 -17.87 3.99 -15.59
N PHE A 165 -17.90 4.19 -14.27
CA PHE A 165 -16.74 4.59 -13.48
C PHE A 165 -15.63 3.52 -13.46
N TYR A 166 -16.00 2.23 -13.51
CA TYR A 166 -15.03 1.12 -13.43
C TYR A 166 -14.49 0.69 -14.80
N GLY A 167 -15.10 1.14 -15.90
CA GLY A 167 -14.65 0.84 -17.27
C GLY A 167 -14.64 -0.65 -17.57
N TYR A 168 -13.56 -1.14 -18.19
CA TYR A 168 -13.37 -2.57 -18.50
C TYR A 168 -13.35 -3.47 -17.25
N ASN A 169 -13.07 -2.91 -16.07
CA ASN A 169 -13.08 -3.68 -14.82
C ASN A 169 -14.49 -4.05 -14.34
N VAL A 170 -15.55 -3.54 -14.99
CA VAL A 170 -16.92 -3.98 -14.68
C VAL A 170 -17.10 -5.48 -14.89
N ASP A 171 -16.34 -6.07 -15.80
CA ASP A 171 -16.43 -7.52 -16.10
C ASP A 171 -15.93 -8.38 -14.93
N LEU A 172 -15.16 -7.80 -14.00
CA LEU A 172 -14.79 -8.45 -12.74
C LEU A 172 -15.92 -8.45 -11.70
N LEU A 173 -16.88 -7.54 -11.82
CA LEU A 173 -17.83 -7.21 -10.76
C LEU A 173 -19.07 -8.10 -10.81
N GLU A 174 -19.01 -9.18 -10.04
CA GLU A 174 -20.10 -10.14 -9.86
C GLU A 174 -20.96 -9.82 -8.62
N ASN A 175 -22.29 -9.90 -8.77
CA ASN A 175 -23.28 -9.72 -7.69
C ASN A 175 -23.16 -8.38 -6.93
N VAL A 176 -22.94 -7.28 -7.64
CA VAL A 176 -22.71 -5.96 -7.04
C VAL A 176 -23.82 -4.97 -7.34
N LYS A 177 -24.22 -4.18 -6.33
CA LYS A 177 -25.11 -3.03 -6.48
C LYS A 177 -24.28 -1.77 -6.75
N PHE A 178 -24.72 -0.92 -7.66
CA PHE A 178 -24.03 0.32 -8.04
C PHE A 178 -24.80 1.56 -7.57
N ASN A 179 -24.14 2.72 -7.57
CA ASN A 179 -24.69 4.02 -7.16
C ASN A 179 -25.12 4.06 -5.67
N CYS A 180 -24.35 3.41 -4.80
CA CYS A 180 -24.55 3.43 -3.36
C CYS A 180 -23.79 4.60 -2.70
N GLN A 181 -23.96 4.82 -1.39
CA GLN A 181 -23.29 5.93 -0.70
C GLN A 181 -21.78 5.67 -0.43
N SER A 182 -21.39 4.40 -0.38
CA SER A 182 -20.05 3.95 -0.03
C SER A 182 -19.75 2.63 -0.74
N PHE A 183 -18.48 2.24 -0.73
CA PHE A 183 -18.17 0.83 -0.94
C PHE A 183 -18.54 0.08 0.33
N SER A 184 -19.37 -0.95 0.23
CA SER A 184 -19.81 -1.74 1.38
C SER A 184 -19.82 -3.22 1.07
N VAL A 185 -19.46 -4.05 2.04
CA VAL A 185 -19.61 -5.51 1.96
C VAL A 185 -20.33 -5.95 3.22
N PHE A 186 -21.47 -6.63 3.08
CA PHE A 186 -22.21 -7.21 4.19
C PHE A 186 -22.24 -8.73 4.04
N VAL A 187 -22.03 -9.43 5.15
CA VAL A 187 -22.01 -10.88 5.23
C VAL A 187 -23.00 -11.33 6.30
N LYS A 188 -23.90 -12.25 5.95
CA LYS A 188 -24.84 -12.87 6.88
C LYS A 188 -24.09 -13.71 7.91
N LYS A 189 -24.52 -13.62 9.17
CA LYS A 189 -24.01 -14.44 10.27
C LYS A 189 -24.55 -15.87 10.19
N ASP A 190 -23.73 -16.82 10.63
CA ASP A 190 -24.13 -18.22 10.80
C ASP A 190 -24.02 -18.68 12.27
N GLU A 191 -24.30 -19.94 12.54
CA GLU A 191 -24.35 -20.50 13.91
C GLU A 191 -23.03 -20.39 14.68
N ARG A 192 -21.90 -20.13 14.00
CA ARG A 192 -20.58 -19.93 14.61
C ARG A 192 -20.40 -18.52 15.15
N ASP A 193 -21.25 -17.58 14.75
CA ASP A 193 -21.13 -16.15 14.99
C ASP A 193 -21.88 -15.66 16.26
N LYS A 194 -22.08 -16.56 17.23
CA LYS A 194 -22.85 -16.27 18.46
C LYS A 194 -22.30 -15.11 19.28
N VAL A 195 -20.99 -14.88 19.23
CA VAL A 195 -20.32 -13.71 19.82
C VAL A 195 -19.26 -13.23 18.84
N LEU A 196 -19.55 -12.15 18.11
CA LEU A 196 -18.63 -11.53 17.16
C LEU A 196 -18.17 -10.16 17.63
N VAL A 197 -17.54 -10.02 18.79
CA VAL A 197 -16.88 -8.74 19.12
C VAL A 197 -15.59 -8.96 19.87
N ASN A 198 -14.51 -8.48 19.27
CA ASN A 198 -13.59 -7.58 19.96
C ASN A 198 -13.22 -6.50 18.96
N ALA A 199 -13.84 -5.33 19.06
CA ALA A 199 -13.39 -4.16 18.31
C ALA A 199 -11.96 -3.86 18.75
N LEU A 200 -10.97 -4.29 17.95
CA LEU A 200 -9.60 -3.85 18.14
C LEU A 200 -9.60 -2.33 18.01
N ILE A 201 -9.16 -1.64 19.06
CA ILE A 201 -8.95 -0.20 19.02
C ILE A 201 -8.01 0.06 17.84
N PRO A 202 -8.41 0.83 16.82
CA PRO A 202 -7.54 1.12 15.69
C PRO A 202 -6.22 1.70 16.21
N ARG A 203 -5.09 1.10 15.83
CA ARG A 203 -3.78 1.68 16.15
C ARG A 203 -3.73 3.07 15.54
N LYS A 204 -3.48 4.06 16.39
CA LYS A 204 -3.26 5.42 15.93
C LYS A 204 -1.85 5.54 15.37
N ILE A 205 -1.73 5.72 14.05
CA ILE A 205 -0.47 6.03 13.39
C ILE A 205 0.01 7.41 13.84
N SER A 206 1.18 7.46 14.47
CA SER A 206 1.80 8.66 15.03
C SER A 206 2.25 9.64 13.95
N ASN A 207 2.50 10.90 14.32
CA ASN A 207 3.06 11.90 13.40
C ASN A 207 4.42 11.44 12.86
N LEU A 208 5.25 10.82 13.69
CA LEU A 208 6.57 10.32 13.28
C LEU A 208 6.46 9.21 12.23
N GLU A 209 5.55 8.25 12.43
CA GLU A 209 5.28 7.21 11.44
C GLU A 209 4.79 7.79 10.12
N ARG A 210 3.96 8.84 10.15
CA ARG A 210 3.52 9.55 8.93
C ARG A 210 4.68 10.24 8.21
N VAL A 211 5.61 10.85 8.95
CA VAL A 211 6.82 11.45 8.38
C VAL A 211 7.72 10.38 7.76
N ASN A 212 7.92 9.25 8.43
CA ASN A 212 8.68 8.13 7.89
C ASN A 212 7.99 7.56 6.64
N ALA A 213 6.66 7.43 6.65
CA ALA A 213 5.91 6.95 5.51
C ALA A 213 6.05 7.88 4.30
N ALA A 214 5.98 9.19 4.53
CA ALA A 214 6.23 10.18 3.48
C ALA A 214 7.68 10.11 2.96
N ALA A 215 8.66 9.89 3.83
CA ALA A 215 10.05 9.73 3.43
C ALA A 215 10.26 8.44 2.59
N ASN A 216 9.67 7.32 3.00
CA ASN A 216 9.71 6.04 2.27
C ASN A 216 8.99 6.12 0.91
N SER A 217 8.10 7.10 0.73
CA SER A 217 7.37 7.33 -0.53
C SER A 217 8.17 8.10 -1.58
N ILE A 218 9.36 8.58 -1.23
CA ILE A 218 10.22 9.38 -2.10
C ILE A 218 11.47 8.55 -2.41
N SER A 219 11.91 8.56 -3.67
CA SER A 219 13.15 7.90 -4.07
C SER A 219 14.34 8.39 -3.21
N PRO A 220 15.34 7.54 -2.91
CA PRO A 220 16.52 7.99 -2.17
C PRO A 220 17.27 9.17 -2.82
N ALA A 221 17.25 9.27 -4.15
CA ALA A 221 17.82 10.39 -4.88
C ALA A 221 17.11 11.71 -4.57
N ASP A 222 15.77 11.71 -4.57
CA ASP A 222 14.96 12.93 -4.46
C ASP A 222 14.63 13.32 -3.01
N LEU A 223 14.79 12.39 -2.06
CA LEU A 223 14.43 12.62 -0.67
C LEU A 223 15.24 13.79 -0.08
N SER A 224 14.56 14.88 0.25
CA SER A 224 15.14 16.11 0.77
C SER A 224 14.17 16.76 1.73
N LEU A 225 14.60 17.77 2.49
CA LEU A 225 13.72 18.50 3.40
C LEU A 225 12.54 19.14 2.65
N VAL A 226 12.81 19.68 1.46
CA VAL A 226 11.78 20.32 0.61
C VAL A 226 10.83 19.27 0.05
N ALA A 227 11.36 18.18 -0.53
CA ALA A 227 10.54 17.10 -1.07
C ALA A 227 9.65 16.45 0.00
N LEU A 228 10.20 16.19 1.19
CA LEU A 228 9.46 15.62 2.31
C LEU A 228 8.38 16.56 2.83
N ALA A 229 8.69 17.87 2.93
CA ALA A 229 7.70 18.87 3.34
C ALA A 229 6.55 18.97 2.33
N ASN A 230 6.87 18.97 1.03
CA ASN A 230 5.90 18.96 -0.05
C ASN A 230 5.01 17.71 -0.02
N MET A 231 5.62 16.52 0.16
CA MET A 231 4.89 15.26 0.30
C MET A 231 3.91 15.28 1.47
N LEU A 232 4.27 15.95 2.57
CA LEU A 232 3.44 16.12 3.75
C LEU A 232 2.43 17.28 3.67
N GLY A 233 2.44 18.05 2.57
CA GLY A 233 1.55 19.19 2.37
C GLY A 233 1.81 20.35 3.34
N MET A 234 3.07 20.61 3.71
CA MET A 234 3.43 21.67 4.65
C MET A 234 4.76 22.36 4.29
N SER A 235 5.05 23.48 4.95
CA SER A 235 6.36 24.15 4.79
C SER A 235 7.48 23.38 5.48
N SER A 236 8.72 23.54 5.01
CA SER A 236 9.90 22.94 5.64
C SER A 236 10.07 23.37 7.11
N ARG A 237 9.74 24.63 7.43
CA ARG A 237 9.77 25.16 8.80
C ARG A 237 8.72 24.47 9.68
N SER A 238 7.51 24.26 9.16
CA SER A 238 6.44 23.55 9.86
C SER A 238 6.85 22.11 10.16
N LEU A 239 7.40 21.41 9.16
CA LEU A 239 7.88 20.03 9.32
C LEU A 239 8.95 19.93 10.41
N GLN A 240 9.96 20.80 10.37
CA GLN A 240 11.01 20.84 11.40
C GLN A 240 10.45 21.08 12.79
N ARG A 241 9.46 21.97 12.93
CA ARG A 241 8.81 22.24 14.21
C ARG A 241 8.02 21.05 14.72
N GLU A 242 7.17 20.43 13.89
CA GLU A 242 6.36 19.27 14.30
C GLU A 242 7.25 18.10 14.74
N VAL A 243 8.29 17.79 13.97
CA VAL A 243 9.22 16.68 14.29
C VAL A 243 10.05 16.98 15.54
N LYS A 244 10.41 18.25 15.77
CA LYS A 244 11.12 18.67 16.98
C LYS A 244 10.25 18.53 18.24
N ILE A 245 8.95 18.79 18.15
CA ILE A 245 8.00 18.59 19.28
C ILE A 245 7.98 17.13 19.72
N GLU A 246 8.10 16.20 18.78
CA GLU A 246 8.18 14.76 19.03
C GLU A 246 9.58 14.30 19.52
N GLY A 247 10.55 15.23 19.65
CA GLY A 247 11.91 14.93 20.12
C GLY A 247 12.90 14.49 19.02
N PHE A 248 12.56 14.67 17.74
CA PHE A 248 13.36 14.21 16.61
C PHE A 248 13.91 15.36 15.74
N CYS A 249 14.82 15.01 14.83
CA CYS A 249 15.38 15.92 13.83
C CYS A 249 15.06 15.42 12.42
N VAL A 250 14.48 16.28 11.58
CA VAL A 250 14.10 15.92 10.20
C VAL A 250 15.30 15.52 9.35
N LYS A 251 16.46 16.16 9.56
CA LYS A 251 17.69 15.82 8.83
C LYS A 251 18.16 14.40 9.16
N ASP A 252 18.02 13.98 10.42
CA ASP A 252 18.41 12.64 10.86
C ASP A 252 17.45 11.59 10.32
N ILE A 253 16.13 11.88 10.28
CA ILE A 253 15.15 11.03 9.61
C ILE A 253 15.53 10.84 8.14
N ILE A 254 15.76 11.93 7.39
CA ILE A 254 16.15 11.86 5.98
C ILE A 254 17.44 11.04 5.80
N LYS A 255 18.47 11.33 6.61
CA LYS A 255 19.75 10.62 6.52
C LYS A 255 19.58 9.13 6.79
N LYS A 256 18.84 8.77 7.84
CA LYS A 256 18.57 7.37 8.23
C LYS A 256 17.77 6.65 7.15
N THR A 257 16.67 7.23 6.67
CA THR A 257 15.84 6.63 5.61
C THR A 257 16.66 6.42 4.33
N LYS A 258 17.45 7.40 3.90
CA LYS A 258 18.34 7.24 2.73
C LYS A 258 19.36 6.13 2.92
N ALA A 259 20.07 6.11 4.06
CA ALA A 259 21.08 5.09 4.35
C ALA A 259 20.45 3.70 4.31
N ASN A 260 19.35 3.51 5.02
CA ASN A 260 18.66 2.24 5.11
C ASN A 260 18.22 1.74 3.72
N ALA A 261 17.57 2.60 2.93
CA ALA A 261 17.11 2.25 1.59
C ALA A 261 18.29 1.90 0.68
N ILE A 262 19.30 2.76 0.58
CA ILE A 262 20.44 2.55 -0.34
C ILE A 262 21.23 1.29 0.03
N ILE A 263 21.47 1.05 1.32
CA ILE A 263 22.18 -0.15 1.79
C ILE A 263 21.36 -1.40 1.49
N TYR A 264 20.06 -1.38 1.77
CA TYR A 264 19.19 -2.53 1.52
C TYR A 264 19.15 -2.88 0.03
N ILE A 265 18.97 -1.88 -0.84
CA ILE A 265 18.99 -2.05 -2.30
C ILE A 265 20.34 -2.61 -2.76
N LEU A 266 21.46 -2.07 -2.24
CA LEU A 266 22.79 -2.56 -2.58
C LEU A 266 22.99 -4.04 -2.21
N ASN A 267 22.52 -4.44 -1.03
CA ASN A 267 22.60 -5.82 -0.58
C ASN A 267 21.73 -6.73 -1.44
N LYS A 268 20.50 -6.31 -1.79
CA LYS A 268 19.61 -7.08 -2.67
C LYS A 268 20.12 -7.21 -4.11
N ASN A 269 20.90 -6.24 -4.57
CA ASN A 269 21.57 -6.26 -5.86
C ASN A 269 22.93 -6.98 -5.84
N ASN A 270 23.25 -7.73 -4.78
CA ASN A 270 24.54 -8.42 -4.62
C ASN A 270 25.75 -7.49 -4.88
N GLY A 271 25.67 -6.27 -4.36
CA GLY A 271 26.76 -5.29 -4.47
C GLY A 271 26.86 -4.60 -5.84
N ASN A 272 25.90 -4.80 -6.76
CA ASN A 272 25.89 -4.11 -8.05
C ASN A 272 25.56 -2.62 -7.88
N ILE A 273 26.62 -1.81 -7.81
CA ILE A 273 26.55 -0.36 -7.61
C ILE A 273 25.75 0.34 -8.73
N LYS A 274 25.86 -0.12 -9.98
CA LYS A 274 25.21 0.54 -11.12
C LYS A 274 23.70 0.36 -11.08
N VAL A 275 23.24 -0.87 -10.85
CA VAL A 275 21.81 -1.19 -10.70
C VAL A 275 21.25 -0.48 -9.47
N THR A 276 21.98 -0.52 -8.35
CA THR A 276 21.59 0.16 -7.11
C THR A 276 21.39 1.67 -7.30
N ALA A 277 22.30 2.34 -8.01
CA ALA A 277 22.17 3.78 -8.28
C ALA A 277 20.90 4.09 -9.07
N TYR A 278 20.62 3.30 -10.12
CA TYR A 278 19.42 3.45 -10.93
C TYR A 278 18.15 3.26 -10.09
N GLU A 279 18.06 2.19 -9.30
CA GLU A 279 16.87 1.89 -8.49
C GLU A 279 16.68 2.82 -7.30
N CYS A 280 17.74 3.49 -6.86
CA CYS A 280 17.66 4.59 -5.92
C CYS A 280 17.20 5.92 -6.56
N GLY A 281 16.99 5.97 -7.88
CA GLY A 281 16.57 7.14 -8.64
C GLY A 281 17.70 8.05 -9.13
N PHE A 282 18.97 7.61 -9.10
CA PHE A 282 20.09 8.44 -9.55
C PHE A 282 20.37 8.26 -11.04
N ASN A 283 20.42 9.38 -11.77
CA ASN A 283 20.80 9.41 -13.18
C ASN A 283 22.32 9.39 -13.42
N ASN A 284 23.14 9.52 -12.37
CA ASN A 284 24.59 9.63 -12.47
C ASN A 284 25.29 8.90 -11.31
N LEU A 285 26.21 7.98 -11.64
CA LEU A 285 26.94 7.19 -10.65
C LEU A 285 27.85 8.03 -9.74
N SER A 286 28.47 9.08 -10.25
CA SER A 286 29.30 9.98 -9.44
C SER A 286 28.45 10.70 -8.38
N VAL A 287 27.23 11.11 -8.74
CA VAL A 287 26.28 11.71 -7.78
C VAL A 287 25.86 10.68 -6.73
N PHE A 288 25.53 9.46 -7.16
CA PHE A 288 25.23 8.36 -6.25
C PHE A 288 26.39 8.08 -5.28
N SER A 289 27.62 7.89 -5.77
CA SER A 289 28.77 7.55 -4.93
C SER A 289 29.08 8.63 -3.90
N ARG A 290 28.95 9.92 -4.27
CA ARG A 290 29.10 11.04 -3.32
C ARG A 290 28.00 11.00 -2.27
N GLN A 291 26.75 10.81 -2.67
CA GLN A 291 25.62 10.76 -1.74
C GLN A 291 25.70 9.56 -0.81
N PHE A 292 26.06 8.38 -1.33
CA PHE A 292 26.31 7.17 -0.56
C PHE A 292 27.38 7.44 0.51
N SER A 293 28.53 7.99 0.11
CA SER A 293 29.64 8.27 1.04
C SER A 293 29.22 9.24 2.15
N ASN A 294 28.48 10.30 1.81
CA ASN A 294 27.97 11.26 2.79
C ASN A 294 26.95 10.66 3.77
N THR A 295 26.19 9.66 3.31
CA THR A 295 25.08 9.10 4.09
C THR A 295 25.54 7.90 4.92
N VAL A 296 26.36 7.02 4.35
CA VAL A 296 26.83 5.73 4.90
C VAL A 296 28.21 5.86 5.57
N GLY A 297 29.02 6.86 5.21
CA GLY A 297 30.32 7.13 5.83
C GLY A 297 31.52 6.44 5.17
N CYS A 298 31.33 5.69 4.09
CA CYS A 298 32.39 5.11 3.25
C CYS A 298 31.92 5.03 1.79
N CYS A 299 32.83 4.84 0.84
CA CYS A 299 32.43 4.76 -0.57
C CYS A 299 31.72 3.41 -0.87
N PRO A 300 30.85 3.34 -1.89
CA PRO A 300 30.09 2.12 -2.19
C PRO A 300 30.98 0.88 -2.38
N THR A 301 32.10 1.02 -3.09
CA THR A 301 33.03 -0.08 -3.34
C THR A 301 33.70 -0.59 -2.06
N GLU A 302 33.99 0.31 -1.13
CA GLU A 302 34.56 -0.06 0.16
C GLU A 302 33.51 -0.74 1.04
N TYR A 303 32.27 -0.24 1.04
CA TYR A 303 31.17 -0.88 1.74
C TYR A 303 30.96 -2.32 1.30
N VAL A 304 30.89 -2.56 -0.02
CA VAL A 304 30.72 -3.91 -0.61
C VAL A 304 31.83 -4.85 -0.15
N LYS A 305 33.10 -4.40 -0.18
CA LYS A 305 34.24 -5.18 0.29
C LYS A 305 34.18 -5.48 1.79
N ARG A 306 33.85 -4.49 2.62
CA ARG A 306 33.78 -4.65 4.09
C ARG A 306 32.68 -5.61 4.53
N GLN A 307 31.59 -5.68 3.79
CA GLN A 307 30.43 -6.52 4.11
C GLN A 307 30.47 -7.90 3.43
N ASN A 308 31.53 -8.23 2.67
CA ASN A 308 31.65 -9.47 1.89
C ASN A 308 30.39 -9.77 1.05
N ILE A 309 29.84 -8.74 0.39
CA ILE A 309 28.65 -8.87 -0.47
C ILE A 309 29.03 -9.48 -1.84
N ILE A 310 30.33 -9.59 -2.13
CA ILE A 310 30.92 -10.23 -3.31
C ILE A 310 32.00 -11.20 -2.83
#